data_AF-A0A1I4Z5R5-F1
#
_entry.id   AF-A0A1I4Z5R5-F1
#
_cell.length_a   1.000
_cell.length_b   1.000
_cell.length_c   1.000
_cell.angle_alpha   90.00
_cell.angle_beta   90.00
_cell.angle_gamma   90.00
#
_symmetry.space_group_name_H-M   'P 1'
#
loop_
_entity.id
_entity.type
_entity.pdbx_description
1 polymer ?
#
loop_
_entity_poly.entity_id
_entity_poly.type
_entity_poly.pdbx_seq_one_letter_code
_entity_poly.pdbx_strand_id
1 'polypeptide(L)' 'MLTVSLPIEIENAVLSAAHRHGQSVDEFVASVFQDALMLEEDRARLDAVLSGLPVVPHEAADAWLAKLAAGEAGPCPH' A
#
# COMPACT_ATOMS: atom_id res chain seq x y z
N MET A 1 -22.10 -5.76 7.75
CA MET A 1 -21.39 -6.90 8.36
C MET A 1 -21.33 -8.00 7.32
N LEU A 2 -20.15 -8.27 6.77
CA LEU A 2 -19.92 -9.40 5.86
C LEU A 2 -19.47 -10.59 6.71
N THR A 3 -20.05 -11.76 6.47
CA THR A 3 -19.65 -12.99 7.17
C THR A 3 -18.86 -13.85 6.19
N VAL A 4 -17.64 -14.23 6.58
CA VAL A 4 -16.75 -15.04 5.75
C VAL A 4 -16.47 -16.34 6.49
N SER A 5 -16.66 -17.47 5.81
CA SER A 5 -16.27 -18.77 6.34
C SER A 5 -14.81 -19.03 6.01
N LEU A 6 -14.01 -19.28 7.04
CA LEU A 6 -12.60 -19.60 6.93
C LEU A 6 -12.38 -21.06 7.35
N PRO A 7 -11.35 -21.74 6.83
CA PRO A 7 -10.85 -22.95 7.44
C PRO A 7 -10.50 -22.69 8.92
N ILE A 8 -10.76 -23.68 9.78
CA ILE A 8 -10.59 -23.57 11.24
C ILE A 8 -9.17 -23.11 11.61
N GLU A 9 -8.16 -23.57 10.87
CA GLU A 9 -6.76 -23.21 11.09
C GLU A 9 -6.52 -21.71 10.86
N ILE A 10 -7.13 -21.16 9.81
CA ILE A 10 -7.03 -19.74 9.45
C ILE A 10 -7.83 -18.89 10.44
N GLU A 11 -9.03 -19.33 10.80
CA GLU A 11 -9.86 -18.65 11.80
C GLU A 11 -9.10 -18.52 13.14
N ASN A 12 -8.53 -19.62 13.64
CA ASN A 12 -7.73 -19.62 14.87
C ASN A 12 -6.49 -18.72 14.77
N ALA A 13 -5.83 -18.70 13.61
CA ALA A 13 -4.67 -17.82 13.38
C ALA A 13 -5.07 -16.34 13.43
N VAL A 14 -6.19 -15.97 12.80
CA VAL A 14 -6.73 -14.60 12.80
C VAL A 14 -7.13 -14.18 14.21
N LEU A 15 -7.88 -15.02 14.94
CA LEU A 15 -8.28 -14.75 16.32
C LEU A 15 -7.05 -14.53 17.22
N SER A 16 -6.05 -15.40 17.12
CA SER A 16 -4.82 -15.31 17.91
C SER A 16 -4.02 -14.06 17.56
N ALA A 17 -3.97 -13.69 16.28
CA ALA A 17 -3.26 -12.49 15.83
C ALA A 17 -3.96 -11.23 16.32
N ALA A 18 -5.27 -11.09 16.11
CA ALA A 18 -6.05 -9.96 16.61
C ALA A 18 -5.86 -9.77 18.12
N HIS A 19 -5.88 -10.87 18.88
CA HIS A 19 -5.61 -10.83 20.32
C HIS A 19 -4.20 -10.32 20.67
N ARG A 20 -3.15 -10.80 19.98
CA ARG A 20 -1.77 -10.32 20.20
C ARG A 20 -1.60 -8.85 19.86
N HIS A 21 -2.36 -8.34 18.88
CA HIS A 21 -2.34 -6.93 18.50
C HIS A 21 -3.25 -6.05 19.37
N GLY A 22 -3.99 -6.64 20.33
CA GLY A 22 -4.92 -5.91 21.19
C GLY A 22 -6.10 -5.29 20.42
N GLN A 23 -6.44 -5.85 19.26
CA GLN A 23 -7.47 -5.36 18.36
C GLN A 23 -8.69 -6.28 18.37
N SER A 24 -9.84 -5.75 17.97
CA SER A 24 -10.96 -6.62 17.58
C SER A 24 -10.63 -7.38 16.31
N VAL A 25 -11.30 -8.51 16.09
CA VAL A 25 -11.12 -9.33 14.89
C VAL A 25 -11.42 -8.52 13.63
N ASP A 26 -12.48 -7.71 13.64
CA ASP A 26 -12.87 -6.88 12.51
C ASP A 26 -11.81 -5.82 12.18
N GLU A 27 -11.25 -5.15 13.19
CA GLU A 27 -10.18 -4.16 13.01
C GLU A 27 -8.91 -4.80 12.45
N PHE A 28 -8.51 -5.95 12.99
CA PHE A 28 -7.32 -6.67 12.54
C PHE A 28 -7.49 -7.17 11.09
N VAL A 29 -8.66 -7.72 10.76
CA VAL A 29 -8.93 -8.18 9.39
C VAL A 29 -8.98 -7.01 8.41
N ALA A 30 -9.57 -5.87 8.81
CA ALA A 30 -9.59 -4.67 7.99
C ALA A 30 -8.16 -4.14 7.70
N SER A 31 -7.27 -4.13 8.71
CA SER A 31 -5.89 -3.70 8.49
C SER A 31 -5.13 -4.66 7.58
N VAL A 32 -5.31 -5.98 7.74
CA VAL A 32 -4.69 -6.97 6.85
C VAL A 32 -5.16 -6.82 5.41
N PHE A 33 -6.45 -6.57 5.18
CA PHE A 33 -6.96 -6.32 3.83
C PHE A 33 -6.39 -5.03 3.23
N GLN A 34 -6.23 -3.98 4.03
CA GLN A 34 -5.60 -2.75 3.58
C GLN A 34 -4.14 -2.98 3.20
N ASP A 35 -3.39 -3.71 4.04
CA ASP A 35 -1.99 -4.06 3.76
C ASP A 35 -1.86 -4.91 2.49
N ALA A 36 -2.75 -5.87 2.29
CA ALA A 36 -2.78 -6.70 1.09
C ALA A 36 -3.07 -5.87 -0.17
N LEU A 37 -4.00 -4.90 -0.09
CA LEU A 37 -4.30 -4.01 -1.21
C LEU A 37 -3.08 -3.14 -1.56
N MET A 38 -2.41 -2.57 -0.56
CA MET A 38 -1.19 -1.80 -0.76
C MET A 38 -0.09 -2.63 -1.45
N LEU A 39 0.06 -3.89 -1.05
CA LEU A 39 1.04 -4.80 -1.64
C LEU A 39 0.75 -5.10 -3.11
N GLU A 40 -0.52 -5.30 -3.48
CA GLU A 40 -0.92 -5.50 -4.88
C GLU A 40 -0.66 -4.24 -5.73
N GLU A 41 -0.92 -3.05 -5.19
CA GLU A 41 -0.57 -1.80 -5.88
C GLU A 41 0.94 -1.64 -6.06
N ASP A 42 1.73 -1.92 -5.03
CA ASP A 42 3.19 -1.86 -5.10
C ASP A 42 3.75 -2.87 -6.10
N ARG A 43 3.19 -4.08 -6.15
CA ARG A 43 3.53 -5.08 -7.15
C ARG A 43 3.23 -4.58 -8.56
N ALA A 44 2.04 -4.03 -8.79
CA ALA A 44 1.67 -3.47 -10.09
C ALA A 44 2.59 -2.30 -10.50
N ARG A 45 2.95 -1.42 -9.56
CA ARG A 45 3.94 -0.35 -9.77
C ARG A 45 5.29 -0.93 -10.17
N LEU A 46 5.78 -1.96 -9.48
CA LEU A 46 7.04 -2.60 -9.78
C LEU A 46 7.04 -3.28 -11.14
N ASP A 47 5.98 -4.03 -11.47
CA ASP A 47 5.83 -4.69 -12.76
C ASP A 47 5.78 -3.67 -13.91
N ALA A 48 5.15 -2.50 -13.69
CA ALA A 48 5.18 -1.40 -14.64
C ALA A 48 6.62 -0.89 -14.87
N VAL A 49 7.37 -0.62 -13.80
CA VAL A 49 8.78 -0.20 -13.91
C VAL A 49 9.63 -1.25 -14.63
N LEU A 50 9.48 -2.53 -14.29
CA LEU A 50 10.22 -3.63 -14.91
C LEU A 50 9.86 -3.84 -16.38
N SER A 51 8.62 -3.54 -16.78
CA SER A 51 8.17 -3.58 -18.18
C SER A 51 8.59 -2.34 -19.00
N GLY A 52 9.36 -1.43 -18.40
CA GLY A 52 9.97 -0.30 -19.08
C GLY A 52 9.16 0.99 -18.99
N LEU A 53 8.23 1.09 -18.04
CA LEU A 53 7.59 2.37 -17.72
C LEU A 53 8.67 3.38 -17.30
N PRO A 54 8.75 4.57 -17.93
CA PRO A 54 9.77 5.56 -17.58
C PRO A 54 9.62 5.97 -16.11
N VAL A 55 10.76 5.99 -15.42
CA VAL A 55 10.85 6.40 -14.02
C VAL A 55 11.56 7.74 -13.98
N VAL A 56 10.99 8.69 -13.24
CA VAL A 56 11.62 9.98 -13.00
C VAL A 56 12.85 9.78 -12.11
N PRO A 57 14.04 10.24 -12.53
CA PRO A 57 15.22 10.23 -11.66
C PRO A 57 14.97 11.02 -10.37
N HIS A 58 15.46 10.52 -9.24
CA HIS A 58 15.25 11.14 -7.92
C HIS A 58 15.59 12.64 -7.90
N GLU A 59 16.73 13.02 -8.48
CA GLU A 59 17.16 14.42 -8.56
C GLU A 59 16.19 15.32 -9.33
N ALA A 60 15.57 14.79 -10.41
CA ALA A 60 14.58 15.53 -11.20
C ALA A 60 13.26 15.68 -10.44
N ALA A 61 12.84 14.65 -9.70
CA ALA A 61 11.67 14.72 -8.83
C ALA A 61 11.88 15.73 -7.69
N ASP A 62 13.02 15.69 -7.02
CA ASP A 62 13.36 16.59 -5.91
C ASP A 62 13.42 18.05 -6.36
N ALA A 63 14.06 18.32 -7.52
CA ALA A 63 14.10 19.66 -8.09
C ALA A 63 12.69 20.19 -8.45
N TRP A 64 11.81 19.31 -8.94
CA TRP A 64 10.42 19.68 -9.21
C TRP A 64 9.63 19.95 -7.92
N LEU A 65 9.79 19.11 -6.89
CA LEU A 65 9.15 19.31 -5.58
C LEU A 65 9.62 20.62 -4.91
N ALA A 66 10.91 20.95 -5.01
CA ALA A 66 11.45 22.20 -4.48
C ALA A 66 10.85 23.44 -5.18
N LYS A 67 10.68 23.38 -6.52
CA LYS A 67 10.00 24.44 -7.28
C LYS A 67 8.52 24.56 -6.89
N LEU A 68 7.84 23.42 -6.75
CA LEU A 68 6.45 23.38 -6.31
C LEU A 68 6.29 24.04 -4.93
N ALA A 69 7.18 23.71 -3.99
CA ALA A 69 7.19 24.30 -2.64
C ALA A 69 7.50 25.81 -2.65
N ALA A 70 8.28 26.28 -3.63
CA ALA A 70 8.55 27.70 -3.84
C ALA A 70 7.40 28.45 -4.55
N GLY A 71 6.32 27.76 -4.92
CA GLY A 71 5.17 28.33 -5.65
C GLY A 71 5.37 28.42 -7.16
N GLU A 72 6.46 27.85 -7.69
CA GLU A 72 6.73 27.76 -9.12
C GLU A 72 6.09 26.50 -9.69
N ALA A 73 4.88 26.62 -10.24
CA ALA A 73 4.19 25.51 -10.89
C ALA A 73 4.82 25.19 -12.26
N GLY A 74 5.27 23.96 -12.44
CA GLY A 74 5.76 23.41 -13.71
C GLY A 74 5.20 22.01 -13.96
N PRO A 75 5.27 21.49 -15.20
CA PRO A 75 4.78 20.15 -15.50
C PRO A 75 5.54 19.11 -14.66
N CYS A 76 4.79 18.13 -14.14
CA CYS A 76 5.37 17.01 -13.42
C CYS A 76 6.32 16.24 -14.37
N PRO A 77 7.58 15.97 -13.96
CA PRO A 77 8.49 15.16 -14.76
C PRO A 77 7.91 13.76 -14.98
N HIS A 78 8.22 13.17 -16.13
CA HIS A 78 7.74 11.85 -16.58
C HIS A 78 8.88 11.07 -17.22
#